data_AF-S4N0Y3-F1
#
_entry.id   AF-S4N0Y3-F1
#
_cell.length_a   1.000
_cell.length_b   1.000
_cell.length_c   1.000
_cell.angle_alpha   90.00
_cell.angle_beta   90.00
_cell.angle_gamma   90.00
#
_symmetry.space_group_name_H-M   'P 1'
#
loop_
_entity.id
_entity.type
_entity.pdbx_description
1 polymer ?
#
loop_
_entity_poly.entity_id
_entity_poly.type
_entity_poly.pdbx_seq_one_letter_code
_entity_poly.pdbx_strand_id
1 'polypeptide(L)'
;MELLSRHTGSVRITVDPRAAEGLAEECQGQPAALMLAGGWLAARPKAAVSDLAKQLRAEDGEGTALSRVFRLAYAALPATAARMLRLLALAPAGLVDPQTASALVGCSVDSARTTLDGFVALGFLHAVDSPLPQYEVPGCLHDRLRVLGRAP
;
A
#
# COMPACT_ATOMS: atom_id res chain seq x y z
N MET A 1 -3.86 -0.74 18.80
CA MET A 1 -5.29 -0.47 18.53
C MET A 1 -5.54 0.94 17.97
N GLU A 2 -4.86 1.98 18.44
CA GLU A 2 -5.15 3.37 18.02
C GLU A 2 -4.70 3.73 16.58
N LEU A 3 -3.64 3.10 16.07
CA LEU A 3 -3.14 3.32 14.70
C LEU A 3 -4.03 2.68 13.62
N LEU A 4 -4.73 1.60 13.97
CA LEU A 4 -5.65 0.90 13.08
C LEU A 4 -6.91 1.75 12.79
N SER A 5 -7.53 2.33 13.83
CA SER A 5 -8.73 3.15 13.70
C SER A 5 -8.55 4.40 12.84
N ARG A 6 -7.33 4.98 12.78
CA ARG A 6 -7.06 6.18 11.98
C ARG A 6 -6.91 5.91 10.49
N HIS A 7 -6.55 4.69 10.07
CA HIS A 7 -6.16 4.39 8.68
C HIS A 7 -7.04 3.35 7.97
N THR A 8 -7.78 2.50 8.67
CA THR A 8 -8.73 1.56 8.03
C THR A 8 -10.06 2.21 7.66
N GLY A 9 -10.24 3.50 7.99
CA GLY A 9 -11.55 4.11 8.17
C GLY A 9 -12.26 3.46 9.36
N SER A 10 -12.77 4.28 10.29
CA SER A 10 -13.47 3.85 11.50
C SER A 10 -14.71 2.94 11.28
N VAL A 11 -15.05 2.62 10.04
CA VAL A 11 -16.29 1.89 9.66
C VAL A 11 -16.07 0.39 9.47
N ARG A 12 -14.88 -0.10 9.09
CA ARG A 12 -14.68 -1.53 8.79
C ARG A 12 -14.16 -2.37 9.95
N ILE A 13 -13.42 -1.79 10.89
CA ILE A 13 -13.01 -2.50 12.13
C ILE A 13 -14.25 -2.87 12.96
N THR A 14 -15.33 -2.13 12.82
CA THR A 14 -16.60 -2.36 13.53
C THR A 14 -17.39 -3.57 13.00
N VAL A 15 -17.06 -4.12 11.83
CA VAL A 15 -17.83 -5.20 11.20
C VAL A 15 -17.34 -6.61 11.59
N ASP A 16 -16.04 -6.80 11.89
CA ASP A 16 -15.53 -8.09 12.37
C ASP A 16 -14.24 -7.92 13.21
N PRO A 17 -14.36 -7.63 14.52
CA PRO A 17 -13.21 -7.38 15.38
C PRO A 17 -12.31 -8.62 15.54
N ARG A 18 -12.87 -9.84 15.50
CA ARG A 18 -12.10 -11.07 15.58
C ARG A 18 -11.19 -11.28 14.37
N ALA A 19 -11.69 -11.01 13.17
CA ALA A 19 -10.86 -11.09 11.97
C ALA A 19 -9.81 -9.97 11.94
N ALA A 20 -10.11 -8.79 12.48
CA ALA A 20 -9.14 -7.71 12.64
C ALA A 20 -8.01 -8.08 13.64
N GLU A 21 -8.32 -8.77 14.73
CA GLU A 21 -7.32 -9.32 15.66
C GLU A 21 -6.44 -10.36 14.98
N GLY A 22 -7.03 -11.33 14.28
CA GLY A 22 -6.26 -12.34 13.55
C GLY A 22 -5.33 -11.73 12.50
N LEU A 23 -5.78 -10.68 11.80
CA LEU A 23 -4.92 -9.94 10.87
C LEU A 23 -3.81 -9.17 11.60
N ALA A 24 -4.09 -8.58 12.76
CA ALA A 24 -3.08 -7.89 13.57
C ALA A 24 -1.99 -8.83 14.09
N GLU A 25 -2.35 -10.06 14.45
CA GLU A 25 -1.41 -11.13 14.81
C GLU A 25 -0.53 -11.51 13.61
N GLU A 26 -1.12 -11.75 12.43
CA GLU A 26 -0.35 -12.03 11.21
C GLU A 26 0.56 -10.86 10.82
N CYS A 27 0.11 -9.62 11.04
CA CYS A 27 0.90 -8.41 10.84
C CYS A 27 1.99 -8.20 11.91
N GLN A 28 2.08 -9.06 12.92
CA GLN A 28 3.00 -8.98 14.05
C GLN A 28 3.03 -7.60 14.73
N GLY A 29 1.87 -6.95 14.82
CA GLY A 29 1.74 -5.61 15.41
C GLY A 29 2.41 -4.49 14.61
N GLN A 30 2.87 -4.72 13.38
CA GLN A 30 3.50 -3.69 12.56
C GLN A 30 2.43 -2.78 11.94
N PRO A 31 2.43 -1.46 12.26
CA PRO A 31 1.38 -0.56 11.80
C PRO A 31 1.38 -0.38 10.27
N ALA A 32 2.54 -0.40 9.63
CA ALA A 32 2.64 -0.32 8.17
C ALA A 32 2.03 -1.55 7.47
N ALA A 33 2.15 -2.75 8.07
CA ALA A 33 1.55 -3.96 7.51
C ALA A 33 0.02 -3.89 7.60
N LEU A 34 -0.47 -3.36 8.72
CA LEU A 34 -1.90 -3.14 8.95
C LEU A 34 -2.50 -2.08 8.02
N MET A 35 -1.76 -1.01 7.72
CA MET A 35 -2.20 0.02 6.77
C MET A 35 -2.35 -0.55 5.36
N LEU A 36 -1.35 -1.31 4.87
CA LEU A 36 -1.45 -1.96 3.56
C LEU A 36 -2.58 -3.00 3.51
N ALA A 37 -2.74 -3.80 4.56
CA ALA A 37 -3.79 -4.79 4.65
C ALA A 37 -5.18 -4.13 4.65
N GLY A 38 -5.34 -3.04 5.41
CA GLY A 38 -6.56 -2.23 5.44
C GLY A 38 -6.89 -1.62 4.08
N GLY A 39 -5.89 -1.02 3.41
CA GLY A 39 -6.06 -0.45 2.08
C GLY A 39 -6.44 -1.49 1.02
N TRP A 40 -5.82 -2.67 1.06
CA TRP A 40 -6.16 -3.79 0.19
C TRP A 40 -7.62 -4.25 0.37
N LEU A 41 -8.09 -4.34 1.62
CA LEU A 41 -9.48 -4.68 1.94
C LEU A 41 -10.46 -3.57 1.52
N ALA A 42 -10.06 -2.31 1.65
CA ALA A 42 -10.86 -1.17 1.20
C ALA A 42 -11.05 -1.18 -0.32
N ALA A 43 -9.99 -1.47 -1.08
CA ALA A 43 -10.03 -1.63 -2.52
C ALA A 43 -10.84 -2.87 -2.97
N ARG A 44 -11.03 -3.86 -2.08
CA ARG A 44 -11.70 -5.12 -2.37
C ARG A 44 -12.85 -5.38 -1.41
N PRO A 45 -13.97 -4.66 -1.56
CA PRO A 45 -15.12 -4.79 -0.65
C PRO A 45 -15.70 -6.21 -0.57
N LYS A 46 -15.51 -7.03 -1.60
CA LYS A 46 -15.97 -8.43 -1.65
C LYS A 46 -15.02 -9.42 -0.97
N ALA A 47 -13.77 -9.03 -0.68
CA ALA A 47 -12.80 -9.89 -0.01
C ALA A 47 -13.02 -9.86 1.50
N ALA A 48 -13.05 -11.04 2.12
CA ALA A 48 -13.15 -11.15 3.57
C ALA A 48 -11.77 -10.94 4.22
N VAL A 49 -11.76 -10.38 5.43
CA VAL A 49 -10.53 -10.23 6.23
C VAL A 49 -9.86 -11.60 6.47
N SER A 50 -10.67 -12.66 6.65
CA SER A 50 -10.17 -14.03 6.79
C SER A 50 -9.51 -14.58 5.53
N ASP A 51 -9.90 -14.13 4.34
CA ASP A 51 -9.26 -14.53 3.07
C ASP A 51 -7.86 -13.93 2.99
N LEU A 52 -7.73 -12.65 3.33
CA LEU A 52 -6.43 -11.99 3.42
C LEU A 52 -5.53 -12.68 4.45
N ALA A 53 -6.03 -12.99 5.65
CA ALA A 53 -5.25 -13.71 6.66
C ALA A 53 -4.78 -15.09 6.17
N LYS A 54 -5.62 -15.82 5.42
CA LYS A 54 -5.23 -17.10 4.80
C LYS A 54 -4.17 -16.93 3.74
N GLN A 55 -4.32 -15.94 2.85
CA GLN A 55 -3.31 -15.65 1.82
C GLN A 55 -1.98 -15.24 2.44
N LEU A 56 -2.02 -14.44 3.52
CA LEU A 56 -0.82 -14.08 4.27
C LEU A 56 -0.15 -15.31 4.87
N ARG A 57 -0.90 -16.22 5.49
CA ARG A 57 -0.34 -17.49 6.00
C ARG A 57 0.25 -18.36 4.90
N ALA A 58 -0.42 -18.45 3.76
CA ALA A 58 0.01 -19.25 2.61
C ALA A 58 1.25 -18.68 1.90
N GLU A 59 1.50 -17.37 2.03
CA GLU A 59 2.78 -16.74 1.67
C GLU A 59 3.86 -17.24 2.65
N ASP A 60 4.35 -18.46 2.45
CA ASP A 60 5.43 -19.13 3.20
C ASP A 60 6.81 -18.60 2.76
N GLY A 61 6.93 -17.28 2.68
CA GLY A 61 8.15 -16.61 2.22
C GLY A 61 8.92 -16.01 3.38
N GLU A 62 10.24 -16.22 3.41
CA GLU A 62 11.13 -15.50 4.31
C GLU A 62 10.93 -13.98 4.20
N GLY A 63 10.69 -13.33 5.34
CA GLY A 63 10.50 -11.89 5.41
C GLY A 63 9.58 -11.47 6.57
N THR A 64 9.58 -10.17 6.86
CA THR A 64 8.69 -9.62 7.89
C THR A 64 7.23 -9.66 7.42
N ALA A 65 6.28 -9.60 8.35
CA ALA A 65 4.85 -9.54 8.04
C ALA A 65 4.51 -8.43 7.02
N LEU A 66 5.15 -7.26 7.16
CA LEU A 66 5.06 -6.18 6.18
C LEU A 66 5.46 -6.59 4.76
N SER A 67 6.52 -7.37 4.57
CA SER A 67 6.90 -7.85 3.23
C SER A 67 5.86 -8.77 2.61
N ARG A 68 5.24 -9.66 3.41
CA ARG A 68 4.19 -10.58 2.95
C ARG A 68 2.96 -9.80 2.47
N VAL A 69 2.46 -8.89 3.30
CA VAL A 69 1.32 -8.02 2.94
C VAL A 69 1.66 -7.15 1.74
N PHE A 70 2.85 -6.58 1.71
CA PHE A 70 3.32 -5.75 0.61
C PHE A 70 3.37 -6.51 -0.72
N ARG A 71 3.93 -7.74 -0.75
CA ARG A 71 3.94 -8.57 -1.96
C ARG A 71 2.54 -8.88 -2.44
N LEU A 72 1.64 -9.24 -1.52
CA LEU A 72 0.24 -9.54 -1.82
C LEU A 72 -0.50 -8.31 -2.38
N ALA A 73 -0.33 -7.15 -1.76
CA ALA A 73 -0.90 -5.90 -2.23
C ALA A 73 -0.28 -5.43 -3.55
N TYR A 74 1.00 -5.71 -3.79
CA TYR A 74 1.71 -5.35 -5.01
C TYR A 74 1.31 -6.26 -6.17
N ALA A 75 1.21 -7.58 -5.96
CA ALA A 75 0.72 -8.54 -6.96
C ALA A 75 -0.74 -8.28 -7.38
N ALA A 76 -1.49 -7.62 -6.50
CA ALA A 76 -2.86 -7.17 -6.73
C ALA A 76 -2.98 -5.94 -7.64
N LEU A 77 -1.88 -5.21 -7.89
CA LEU A 77 -1.89 -4.00 -8.71
C LEU A 77 -1.91 -4.33 -10.21
N PRO A 78 -2.58 -3.49 -11.04
CA PRO A 78 -2.40 -3.52 -12.48
C PRO A 78 -0.94 -3.28 -12.87
N ALA A 79 -0.48 -3.89 -13.97
CA ALA A 79 0.91 -3.80 -14.42
C ALA A 79 1.42 -2.35 -14.61
N THR A 80 0.55 -1.45 -15.08
CA THR A 80 0.86 -0.02 -15.24
C THR A 80 1.10 0.67 -13.89
N ALA A 81 0.26 0.38 -12.90
CA ALA A 81 0.38 0.91 -11.54
C ALA A 81 1.64 0.35 -10.84
N ALA A 82 1.89 -0.95 -10.96
CA ALA A 82 3.11 -1.57 -10.43
C ALA A 82 4.39 -0.93 -11.01
N ARG A 83 4.41 -0.68 -12.33
CA ARG A 83 5.51 0.02 -13.01
C ARG A 83 5.68 1.45 -12.51
N MET A 84 4.59 2.20 -12.34
CA MET A 84 4.62 3.55 -11.78
C MET A 84 5.24 3.54 -10.39
N LEU A 85 4.76 2.69 -9.48
CA LEU A 85 5.27 2.58 -8.12
C LEU A 85 6.76 2.22 -8.07
N ARG A 86 7.23 1.33 -8.96
CA ARG A 86 8.67 1.03 -9.11
C ARG A 86 9.48 2.25 -9.52
N LEU A 87 9.01 3.03 -10.49
CA LEU A 87 9.70 4.25 -10.94
C LEU A 87 9.76 5.29 -9.81
N LEU A 88 8.67 5.46 -9.05
CA LEU A 88 8.63 6.39 -7.92
C LEU A 88 9.63 5.99 -6.82
N ALA A 89 9.79 4.71 -6.55
CA ALA A 89 10.75 4.22 -5.56
C ALA A 89 12.22 4.34 -5.99
N LEU A 90 12.47 4.44 -7.29
CA LEU A 90 13.80 4.74 -7.82
C LEU A 90 14.08 6.24 -7.87
N ALA A 91 13.05 7.08 -7.74
CA ALA A 91 13.21 8.52 -7.73
C ALA A 91 13.82 8.98 -6.39
N PRO A 92 14.94 9.73 -6.42
CA PRO A 92 15.65 10.15 -5.20
C PRO A 92 14.91 11.22 -4.40
N ALA A 93 13.80 11.77 -4.91
CA ALA A 93 13.14 12.94 -4.35
C ALA A 93 12.31 12.67 -3.08
N GLY A 94 11.88 11.42 -2.84
CA GLY A 94 11.02 11.04 -1.70
C GLY A 94 9.59 11.62 -1.76
N LEU A 95 9.41 12.76 -2.43
CA LEU A 95 8.18 13.46 -2.75
C LEU A 95 7.91 13.38 -4.26
N VAL A 96 6.66 13.13 -4.62
CA VAL A 96 6.18 12.95 -5.99
C VAL A 96 4.91 13.74 -6.16
N ASP A 97 4.89 14.64 -7.14
CA ASP A 97 3.67 15.30 -7.59
C ASP A 97 3.06 14.59 -8.82
N PRO A 98 1.76 14.77 -9.11
CA PRO A 98 1.11 14.20 -10.28
C PRO A 98 1.77 14.53 -11.62
N GLN A 99 2.37 15.72 -11.75
CA GLN A 99 3.04 16.15 -12.98
C GLN A 99 4.34 15.37 -13.19
N THR A 100 5.16 15.22 -12.15
CA THR A 100 6.36 14.38 -12.15
C THR A 100 6.00 12.92 -12.45
N ALA A 101 4.95 12.40 -11.82
CA ALA A 101 4.53 11.02 -12.01
C ALA A 101 3.98 10.77 -13.44
N SER A 102 3.25 11.74 -13.98
CA SER A 102 2.80 11.77 -15.38
C SER A 102 3.96 11.76 -16.36
N ALA A 103 4.99 12.60 -16.13
CA ALA A 103 6.19 12.64 -16.96
C ALA A 103 7.00 11.33 -16.89
N LEU A 104 7.06 10.68 -15.73
CA LEU A 104 7.76 9.41 -15.54
C LEU A 104 7.12 8.22 -16.26
N VAL A 105 5.78 8.16 -16.27
CA VAL A 105 5.03 7.03 -16.83
C VAL A 105 4.56 7.31 -18.27
N GLY A 106 4.60 8.57 -18.71
CA GLY A 106 4.11 8.98 -20.03
C GLY A 106 2.58 8.95 -20.13
N CYS A 107 1.88 9.31 -19.07
CA CYS A 107 0.42 9.39 -19.03
C CYS A 107 -0.06 10.82 -18.73
N SER A 108 -1.36 11.09 -18.80
CA SER A 108 -1.94 12.39 -18.43
C SER A 108 -1.82 12.65 -16.92
N VAL A 109 -1.68 13.92 -16.52
CA VAL A 109 -1.62 14.33 -15.09
C VAL A 109 -2.83 13.85 -14.30
N ASP A 110 -4.02 13.87 -14.90
CA ASP A 110 -5.25 13.37 -14.29
C ASP A 110 -5.17 11.86 -13.99
N SER A 111 -4.78 11.05 -14.97
CA SER A 111 -4.59 9.61 -14.79
C SER A 111 -3.49 9.28 -13.79
N ALA A 112 -2.40 10.06 -13.78
CA ALA A 112 -1.35 9.94 -12.79
C ALA A 112 -1.89 10.21 -11.38
N ARG A 113 -2.67 11.29 -11.20
CA ARG A 113 -3.32 11.62 -9.94
C ARG A 113 -4.26 10.52 -9.46
N THR A 114 -5.13 9.99 -10.33
CA THR A 114 -6.02 8.87 -9.97
C THR A 114 -5.23 7.65 -9.51
N THR A 115 -4.11 7.35 -10.18
CA THR A 115 -3.26 6.22 -9.81
C THR A 115 -2.55 6.45 -8.47
N LEU A 116 -2.04 7.68 -8.24
CA LEU A 116 -1.43 8.09 -6.98
C LEU A 116 -2.43 8.02 -5.81
N ASP A 117 -3.65 8.51 -6.02
CA ASP A 117 -4.73 8.42 -5.03
C ASP A 117 -5.09 6.96 -4.72
N GLY A 118 -5.11 6.10 -5.73
CA GLY A 118 -5.26 4.65 -5.54
C GLY A 118 -4.14 4.04 -4.70
N PHE A 119 -2.89 4.49 -4.85
CA PHE A 119 -1.80 4.05 -3.98
C PHE A 119 -1.94 4.54 -2.54
N VAL A 120 -2.44 5.76 -2.34
CA VAL A 120 -2.75 6.27 -1.00
C VAL A 120 -3.85 5.43 -0.35
N ALA A 121 -4.93 5.14 -1.09
CA ALA A 121 -6.01 4.28 -0.61
C ALA A 121 -5.53 2.86 -0.25
N LEU A 122 -4.51 2.37 -0.95
CA LEU A 122 -3.89 1.07 -0.67
C LEU A 122 -2.82 1.12 0.44
N GLY A 123 -2.40 2.30 0.90
CA GLY A 123 -1.35 2.47 1.91
C GLY A 123 0.10 2.38 1.38
N PHE A 124 0.29 2.45 0.06
CA PHE A 124 1.61 2.48 -0.57
C PHE A 124 2.25 3.87 -0.57
N LEU A 125 1.42 4.92 -0.60
CA LEU A 125 1.85 6.33 -0.56
C LEU A 125 1.10 7.05 0.56
N HIS A 126 1.66 8.16 1.03
CA HIS A 126 0.95 9.12 1.86
C HIS A 126 0.76 10.42 1.10
N ALA A 127 -0.44 11.01 1.19
CA ALA A 127 -0.65 12.37 0.72
C ALA A 127 -0.02 13.34 1.74
N VAL A 128 0.79 14.26 1.23
CA VAL A 128 1.43 15.30 2.04
C VAL A 128 0.50 16.51 2.09
N ASP A 129 0.26 17.03 3.29
CA ASP A 129 -0.53 18.25 3.46
C ASP A 129 0.30 19.45 2.96
N SER A 130 0.02 19.84 1.73
CA SER A 130 0.73 20.89 1.01
C SER A 130 -0.25 21.63 0.10
N PRO A 131 -0.02 22.93 -0.18
CA PRO A 131 -0.83 23.67 -1.16
C PRO A 131 -0.85 23.05 -2.57
N LEU A 132 0.07 22.15 -2.87
CA LEU A 132 0.09 21.35 -4.10
C LEU A 132 -0.11 19.86 -3.79
N PRO A 133 -0.79 19.10 -4.67
CA PRO A 133 -0.96 17.67 -4.49
C PRO A 133 0.42 16.99 -4.54
N GLN A 134 0.91 16.56 -3.38
CA GLN A 134 2.19 15.88 -3.22
C GLN A 134 1.97 14.56 -2.50
N TYR A 135 2.75 13.56 -2.90
CA TYR A 135 2.67 12.20 -2.41
C TYR A 135 4.06 11.73 -2.01
N GLU A 136 4.18 11.11 -0.85
CA GLU A 136 5.44 10.55 -0.35
C GLU A 136 5.38 9.03 -0.26
N VAL A 137 6.50 8.37 -0.54
CA VAL A 137 6.66 6.94 -0.27
C VAL A 137 7.12 6.79 1.18
N PRO A 138 6.37 6.07 2.05
CA PRO A 138 6.78 5.82 3.41
C PRO A 138 8.17 5.17 3.46
N GLY A 139 9.07 5.68 4.29
CA GLY A 139 10.46 5.20 4.36
C GLY A 139 10.59 3.69 4.62
N CYS A 140 9.63 3.10 5.34
CA CYS A 140 9.57 1.65 5.58
C CYS A 140 9.25 0.83 4.32
N LEU A 141 8.62 1.43 3.31
CA LEU A 141 8.34 0.82 2.01
C LEU A 141 9.45 1.10 1.00
N HIS A 142 10.22 2.17 1.20
CA HIS A 142 11.29 2.59 0.28
C HIS A 142 12.32 1.46 0.06
N ASP A 143 12.81 0.83 1.13
CA ASP A 143 13.77 -0.28 1.01
C ASP A 143 13.18 -1.48 0.26
N ARG A 144 11.92 -1.82 0.53
CA ARG A 144 11.21 -2.96 -0.10
C ARG A 144 10.92 -2.71 -1.57
N LEU A 145 10.48 -1.51 -1.91
CA LEU A 145 10.24 -1.10 -3.29
C LEU A 145 11.55 -1.03 -4.07
N ARG A 146 12.66 -0.64 -3.42
CA ARG A 146 13.99 -0.66 -4.05
C ARG A 146 14.46 -2.08 -4.34
N VAL A 147 14.20 -3.04 -3.45
CA VAL A 147 14.47 -4.47 -3.69
C VAL A 147 13.64 -4.98 -4.87
N LEU A 148 12.34 -4.66 -4.94
CA LEU A 148 11.49 -5.02 -6.08
C LEU A 148 11.90 -4.30 -7.38
N GLY A 149 12.32 -3.04 -7.33
CA GLY A 149 12.75 -2.26 -8.50
C GLY A 149 14.03 -2.79 -9.15
N ARG A 150 14.83 -3.56 -8.40
CA ARG A 150 16.06 -4.22 -8.89
C ARG A 150 15.84 -5.59 -9.53
N ALA A 151 14.66 -6.19 -9.38
CA ALA A 151 14.37 -7.47 -10.01
C ALA A 151 14.20 -7.27 -11.54
N PRO A 152 14.97 -7.99 -12.37
CA PRO A 152 15.03 -7.80 -13.81
C PRO A 152 13.70 -8.07 -14.53
#